data_AF-A0A444VHZ8-F1
#
_entry.id   AF-A0A444VHZ8-F1
#
_cell.length_a   1.000
_cell.length_b   1.000
_cell.length_c   1.000
_cell.angle_alpha   90.00
_cell.angle_beta   90.00
_cell.angle_gamma   90.00
#
_symmetry.space_group_name_H-M   'P 1'
#
loop_
_entity.id
_entity.type
_entity.pdbx_description
1 polymer ?
#
loop_
_entity_poly.entity_id
_entity_poly.type
_entity_poly.pdbx_seq_one_letter_code
_entity_poly.pdbx_strand_id
1 'polypeptide(L)'
;MAQLCDEFHEWVEEEIEKPVTEWREERVEKCKRRRCKKWCLCCNKWFCWIEIVLVAVVTFILITVGKWVLRVVCWTVNLIIDMIASIISIILMIPVIGRLIKQLWNLIIEIVWRVVGLVGVVLDLFGLDIRKKMRICIIILRDENGRELTTPANLQPTIDDAIDVWRDAANVRLIVEDIHTVIPGALRKRNLDVECDIGAWTDDVLATGSNFELIANTYCFDGVGRRLLGFAAPIVVFAVRDIKGKRGCSLGLFSDYVTIEAGNPGCLAHELGHANYLYWKQHHDDPNNLMHSSCGGTELEKWQRIIMRDSRHITYI
;
A
#
# COMPACT_ATOMS: atom_id res chain seq x y z
N MET A 1 8.07 5.33 0.51
CA MET A 1 8.47 4.43 -0.60
C MET A 1 9.73 3.62 -0.29
N ALA A 2 10.40 3.86 0.85
CA ALA A 2 11.54 3.05 1.29
C ALA A 2 11.16 1.56 1.44
N GLN A 3 9.99 1.28 2.03
CA GLN A 3 9.48 -0.09 2.21
C GLN A 3 9.36 -0.87 0.89
N LEU A 4 8.94 -0.25 -0.21
CA LEU A 4 8.85 -0.96 -1.51
C LEU A 4 10.24 -1.32 -2.05
N CYS A 5 11.21 -0.42 -1.89
CA CYS A 5 12.60 -0.70 -2.26
C CYS A 5 13.20 -1.78 -1.34
N ASP A 6 12.83 -1.81 -0.06
CA ASP A 6 13.28 -2.82 0.90
C ASP A 6 12.62 -4.18 0.63
N GLU A 7 11.31 -4.24 0.33
CA GLU A 7 10.65 -5.48 -0.08
C GLU A 7 11.21 -6.02 -1.39
N PHE A 8 11.49 -5.14 -2.36
CA PHE A 8 12.18 -5.55 -3.58
C PHE A 8 13.59 -6.06 -3.29
N HIS A 9 14.30 -5.43 -2.35
CA HIS A 9 15.61 -5.88 -1.92
C HIS A 9 15.57 -7.26 -1.26
N GLU A 10 14.62 -7.50 -0.35
CA GLU A 10 14.37 -8.80 0.25
C GLU A 10 14.04 -9.84 -0.82
N TRP A 11 13.17 -9.51 -1.79
CA TRP A 11 12.87 -10.41 -2.90
C TRP A 11 14.13 -10.76 -3.74
N VAL A 12 14.99 -9.78 -4.03
CA VAL A 12 16.27 -10.04 -4.73
C VAL A 12 17.20 -10.92 -3.88
N GLU A 13 17.21 -10.75 -2.55
CA GLU A 13 17.98 -11.60 -1.64
C GLU A 13 17.47 -13.05 -1.65
N GLU A 14 16.16 -13.24 -1.59
CA GLU A 14 15.59 -14.58 -1.49
C GLU A 14 15.58 -15.33 -2.81
N GLU A 15 15.15 -14.70 -3.91
CA GLU A 15 14.89 -15.38 -5.18
C GLU A 15 16.09 -15.36 -6.13
N ILE A 16 17.03 -14.42 -5.96
CA ILE A 16 18.20 -14.32 -6.83
C ILE A 16 19.48 -14.72 -6.09
N GLU A 17 19.73 -14.18 -4.90
CA GLU A 17 21.00 -14.43 -4.22
C GLU A 17 21.12 -15.85 -3.65
N LYS A 18 20.11 -16.36 -2.95
CA LYS A 18 20.16 -17.73 -2.39
C LYS A 18 20.40 -18.78 -3.49
N PRO A 19 19.62 -18.82 -4.59
CA PRO A 19 19.81 -19.85 -5.62
C PRO A 19 21.14 -19.72 -6.37
N VAL A 20 21.61 -18.49 -6.59
CA VAL A 20 22.90 -18.25 -7.25
C VAL A 20 24.06 -18.68 -6.34
N THR A 21 23.93 -18.48 -5.03
CA THR A 21 24.94 -18.89 -4.05
C THR A 21 25.00 -20.42 -3.94
N GLU A 22 23.85 -21.10 -3.87
CA GLU A 22 23.77 -22.56 -3.90
C GLU A 22 24.37 -23.13 -5.20
N TRP A 23 24.02 -22.56 -6.35
CA TRP A 23 24.59 -22.96 -7.64
C TRP A 23 26.12 -22.80 -7.68
N ARG A 24 26.65 -21.72 -7.09
CA ARG A 24 28.08 -21.49 -6.95
C ARG A 24 28.74 -22.57 -6.09
N GLU A 25 28.15 -22.92 -4.94
CA GLU A 25 28.68 -23.95 -4.05
C GLU A 25 28.70 -25.33 -4.71
N GLU A 26 27.63 -25.71 -5.43
CA GLU A 26 27.58 -26.95 -6.19
C GLU A 26 28.68 -27.04 -7.26
N ARG A 27 28.94 -25.92 -7.96
CA ARG A 27 30.01 -25.85 -8.96
C ARG A 27 31.39 -26.00 -8.34
N VAL A 28 31.62 -25.37 -7.18
CA VAL A 28 32.87 -25.51 -6.41
C VAL A 28 33.07 -26.97 -5.97
N GLU A 29 32.04 -27.63 -5.44
CA GLU A 29 32.09 -29.06 -5.07
C GLU A 29 32.38 -29.97 -6.27
N LYS A 30 31.67 -29.78 -7.40
CA LYS A 30 31.94 -30.54 -8.64
C LYS A 30 33.38 -30.37 -9.12
N CYS A 31 33.94 -29.16 -9.00
CA CYS A 31 35.34 -28.90 -9.33
C CYS A 31 36.31 -29.58 -8.35
N LYS A 32 36.04 -29.58 -7.05
CA LYS A 32 36.86 -30.30 -6.05
C LYS A 32 36.88 -31.81 -6.29
N ARG A 33 35.76 -32.39 -6.72
CA ARG A 33 35.63 -33.84 -6.97
C ARG A 33 36.27 -34.32 -8.28
N ARG A 34 36.55 -33.44 -9.24
CA ARG A 34 37.17 -33.82 -10.53
C ARG A 34 38.63 -34.27 -10.31
N ARG A 35 38.93 -35.54 -10.65
CA ARG A 35 40.30 -36.10 -10.58
C ARG A 35 41.21 -35.45 -11.64
N CYS A 36 42.48 -35.20 -11.28
CA CYS A 36 43.45 -34.70 -12.24
C CYS A 36 43.78 -35.74 -13.31
N LYS A 37 43.62 -35.37 -14.59
CA LYS A 37 44.11 -36.15 -15.72
C LYS A 37 45.61 -35.87 -15.91
N LYS A 38 46.45 -36.86 -15.55
CA LYS A 38 47.92 -36.79 -15.66
C LYS A 38 48.42 -36.52 -17.09
N TRP A 39 47.71 -37.00 -18.10
CA TRP A 39 48.10 -36.86 -19.51
C TRP A 39 48.05 -35.42 -20.05
N CYS A 40 47.44 -34.49 -19.31
CA CYS A 40 47.31 -33.09 -19.71
C CYS A 40 47.76 -32.14 -18.58
N LEU A 41 48.78 -32.52 -17.80
CA LEU A 41 49.42 -31.67 -16.76
C LEU A 41 48.44 -31.02 -15.75
N CYS A 42 47.34 -31.72 -15.41
CA CYS A 42 46.25 -31.17 -14.58
C CYS A 42 45.56 -29.90 -15.13
N CYS A 43 45.63 -29.59 -16.44
CA CYS A 43 44.96 -28.42 -17.04
C CYS A 43 43.46 -28.32 -16.68
N ASN A 44 42.77 -29.45 -16.50
CA ASN A 44 41.36 -29.45 -16.04
C ASN A 44 41.16 -28.83 -14.66
N LYS A 45 42.15 -28.90 -13.76
CA LYS A 45 42.07 -28.30 -12.42
C LYS A 45 42.33 -26.79 -12.48
N TRP A 46 43.22 -26.38 -13.38
CA TRP A 46 43.52 -24.97 -13.65
C TRP A 46 42.31 -24.27 -14.30
N PHE A 47 41.69 -24.90 -15.29
CA PHE A 47 40.43 -24.42 -15.89
C PHE A 47 39.29 -24.35 -14.87
N CYS A 48 39.19 -25.33 -13.97
CA CYS A 48 38.22 -25.29 -12.86
C CYS A 48 38.42 -24.08 -11.96
N TRP A 49 39.67 -23.71 -11.64
CA TRP A 49 39.95 -22.55 -10.82
C TRP A 49 39.54 -21.25 -11.52
N ILE A 50 39.83 -21.12 -12.82
CA ILE A 50 39.39 -19.98 -13.63
C ILE A 50 37.86 -19.89 -13.69
N GLU A 51 37.16 -21.02 -13.92
CA GLU A 51 35.69 -21.07 -13.92
C GLU A 51 35.12 -20.61 -12.57
N ILE A 52 35.69 -21.06 -11.45
CA ILE A 52 35.27 -20.63 -10.10
C ILE A 52 35.50 -19.14 -9.87
N VAL A 53 36.67 -18.62 -10.24
CA VAL A 53 36.99 -17.19 -10.07
C VAL A 53 36.08 -16.33 -10.94
N LEU A 54 35.88 -16.71 -12.20
CA LEU A 54 35.01 -15.98 -13.12
C LEU A 54 33.56 -15.98 -12.64
N VAL A 55 33.04 -17.13 -12.20
CA VAL A 55 31.72 -17.22 -11.58
C VAL A 55 31.64 -16.34 -10.33
N ALA A 56 32.63 -16.40 -9.43
CA ALA A 56 32.64 -15.59 -8.22
C ALA A 56 32.66 -14.08 -8.51
N VAL A 57 33.43 -13.64 -9.50
CA VAL A 57 33.48 -12.23 -9.91
C VAL A 57 32.17 -11.80 -10.56
N VAL A 58 31.61 -12.59 -11.47
CA VAL A 58 30.33 -12.27 -12.12
C VAL A 58 29.19 -12.22 -11.11
N THR A 59 29.11 -13.22 -10.22
CA THR A 59 28.13 -13.25 -9.14
C THR A 59 28.31 -12.06 -8.20
N PHE A 60 29.53 -11.73 -7.79
CA PHE A 60 29.80 -10.58 -6.94
C PHE A 60 29.37 -9.27 -7.60
N ILE A 61 29.68 -9.08 -8.88
CA ILE A 61 29.27 -7.88 -9.62
C ILE A 61 27.74 -7.82 -9.74
N LEU A 62 27.10 -8.88 -10.22
CA LEU A 62 25.65 -8.89 -10.43
C LEU A 62 24.87 -8.70 -9.12
N ILE A 63 25.27 -9.40 -8.05
CA ILE A 63 24.56 -9.33 -6.77
C ILE A 63 24.93 -8.05 -6.03
N THR A 64 26.21 -7.77 -5.83
CA THR A 64 26.64 -6.63 -5.00
C THR A 64 26.38 -5.31 -5.73
N VAL A 65 26.90 -5.15 -6.94
CA VAL A 65 26.73 -3.89 -7.69
C VAL A 65 25.27 -3.75 -8.12
N GLY A 66 24.64 -4.82 -8.60
CA GLY A 66 23.23 -4.78 -8.99
C GLY A 66 22.30 -4.38 -7.84
N LYS A 67 22.41 -5.00 -6.66
CA LYS A 67 21.57 -4.64 -5.50
C LYS A 67 21.82 -3.21 -5.04
N TRP A 68 23.07 -2.80 -4.91
CA TRP A 68 23.41 -1.46 -4.44
C TRP A 68 22.95 -0.39 -5.44
N VAL A 69 23.19 -0.60 -6.73
CA VAL A 69 22.74 0.33 -7.78
C VAL A 69 21.22 0.39 -7.80
N LEU A 70 20.51 -0.74 -7.79
CA LEU A 70 19.03 -0.75 -7.78
C LEU A 70 18.48 -0.09 -6.52
N ARG A 71 19.04 -0.36 -5.34
CA ARG A 71 18.64 0.29 -4.08
C ARG A 71 18.84 1.81 -4.13
N VAL A 72 20.03 2.26 -4.53
CA VAL A 72 20.35 3.69 -4.61
C VAL A 72 19.47 4.39 -5.65
N VAL A 73 19.27 3.78 -6.82
CA VAL A 73 18.40 4.33 -7.87
C VAL A 73 16.95 4.34 -7.43
N CYS A 74 16.43 3.25 -6.84
CA CYS A 74 15.06 3.17 -6.32
C CYS A 74 14.81 4.25 -5.27
N TRP A 75 15.70 4.37 -4.29
CA TRP A 75 15.58 5.39 -3.24
C TRP A 75 15.65 6.81 -3.81
N THR A 76 16.61 7.08 -4.71
CA THR A 76 16.77 8.42 -5.32
C THR A 76 15.58 8.80 -6.17
N VAL A 77 15.10 7.90 -7.05
CA VAL A 77 13.95 8.16 -7.93
C VAL A 77 12.69 8.37 -7.10
N ASN A 78 12.44 7.53 -6.09
CA ASN A 78 11.26 7.65 -5.26
C ASN A 78 11.25 8.93 -4.43
N LEU A 79 12.41 9.32 -3.87
CA LEU A 79 12.54 10.59 -3.17
C LEU A 79 12.26 11.79 -4.08
N ILE A 80 12.73 11.76 -5.33
CA ILE A 80 12.43 12.80 -6.32
C ILE A 80 10.93 12.81 -6.67
N ILE A 81 10.32 11.65 -6.90
CA ILE A 81 8.88 11.53 -7.19
C ILE A 81 8.06 12.06 -6.02
N ASP A 82 8.35 11.66 -4.78
CA ASP A 82 7.64 12.13 -3.58
C ASP A 82 7.79 13.64 -3.40
N MET A 83 8.97 14.19 -3.67
CA MET A 83 9.20 15.64 -3.61
C MET A 83 8.39 16.40 -4.67
N ILE A 84 8.42 15.95 -5.93
CA ILE A 84 7.62 16.56 -7.01
C ILE A 84 6.13 16.40 -6.71
N ALA A 85 5.71 15.23 -6.25
CA ALA A 85 4.32 14.95 -5.92
C ALA A 85 3.84 15.81 -4.75
N SER A 86 4.71 16.09 -3.78
CA SER A 86 4.41 17.01 -2.67
C SER A 86 4.20 18.43 -3.17
N ILE A 87 5.03 18.91 -4.12
CA ILE A 87 4.86 20.23 -4.73
C ILE A 87 3.52 20.31 -5.49
N ILE A 88 3.18 19.28 -6.28
CA ILE A 88 1.90 19.20 -6.97
C ILE A 88 0.75 19.17 -5.95
N SER A 89 0.92 18.43 -4.86
CA SER A 89 -0.09 18.30 -3.82
C SER A 89 -0.35 19.62 -3.09
N ILE A 90 0.63 20.52 -2.98
CA ILE A 90 0.42 21.89 -2.47
C ILE A 90 -0.57 22.66 -3.36
N ILE A 91 -0.49 22.50 -4.69
CA ILE A 91 -1.44 23.12 -5.63
C ILE A 91 -2.82 22.46 -5.47
N LEU A 92 -2.87 21.13 -5.33
CA LEU A 92 -4.11 20.38 -5.11
C LEU A 92 -4.76 20.64 -3.73
N MET A 93 -4.01 21.20 -2.78
CA MET A 93 -4.52 21.59 -1.46
C MET A 93 -5.40 22.84 -1.52
N ILE A 94 -5.33 23.65 -2.58
CA ILE A 94 -6.14 24.87 -2.72
C ILE A 94 -7.63 24.50 -2.57
N PRO A 95 -8.36 25.09 -1.60
CA PRO A 95 -9.77 24.78 -1.40
C PRO A 95 -10.58 24.98 -2.67
N VAL A 96 -11.60 24.16 -2.84
CA VAL A 96 -12.49 24.12 -3.99
C VAL A 96 -11.79 23.68 -5.27
N ILE A 97 -10.96 24.53 -5.89
CA ILE A 97 -10.39 24.26 -7.22
C ILE A 97 -9.40 23.09 -7.16
N GLY A 98 -8.43 23.14 -6.22
CA GLY A 98 -7.42 22.10 -6.08
C GLY A 98 -8.04 20.75 -5.71
N ARG A 99 -9.02 20.75 -4.80
CA ARG A 99 -9.75 19.54 -4.39
C ARG A 99 -10.57 18.94 -5.52
N LEU A 100 -11.30 19.74 -6.29
CA LEU A 100 -12.04 19.24 -7.46
C LEU A 100 -11.12 18.63 -8.51
N ILE A 101 -9.98 19.27 -8.79
CA ILE A 101 -8.95 18.71 -9.69
C ILE A 101 -8.44 17.39 -9.13
N LYS A 102 -8.17 17.30 -7.83
CA LYS A 102 -7.70 16.07 -7.19
C LYS A 102 -8.73 14.94 -7.25
N GLN A 103 -10.00 15.22 -6.98
CA GLN A 103 -11.07 14.21 -7.10
C GLN A 103 -11.17 13.69 -8.53
N LEU A 104 -11.12 14.59 -9.53
CA LEU A 104 -11.10 14.20 -10.94
C LEU A 104 -9.86 13.37 -11.29
N TRP A 105 -8.69 13.77 -10.79
CA TRP A 105 -7.44 13.05 -10.97
C TRP A 105 -7.49 11.64 -10.39
N ASN A 106 -8.00 11.48 -9.17
CA ASN A 106 -8.19 10.20 -8.51
C ASN A 106 -9.13 9.28 -9.29
N LEU A 107 -10.23 9.82 -9.80
CA LEU A 107 -11.14 9.08 -10.67
C LEU A 107 -10.46 8.61 -11.97
N ILE A 108 -9.72 9.51 -12.64
CA ILE A 108 -9.00 9.17 -13.88
C ILE A 108 -7.99 8.05 -13.62
N ILE A 109 -7.21 8.18 -12.56
CA ILE A 109 -6.18 7.21 -12.19
C ILE A 109 -6.79 5.86 -11.84
N GLU A 110 -7.89 5.84 -11.07
CA GLU A 110 -8.60 4.61 -10.75
C GLU A 110 -9.05 3.89 -12.03
N ILE A 111 -9.61 4.62 -13.00
CA ILE A 111 -10.02 4.06 -14.30
C ILE A 111 -8.81 3.48 -15.04
N VAL A 112 -7.70 4.21 -15.12
CA VAL A 112 -6.47 3.74 -15.77
C VAL A 112 -5.96 2.45 -15.14
N TRP A 113 -5.87 2.40 -13.81
CA TRP A 113 -5.34 1.23 -13.11
C TRP A 113 -6.26 0.02 -13.18
N ARG A 114 -7.58 0.20 -13.22
CA ARG A 114 -8.52 -0.90 -13.46
C ARG A 114 -8.40 -1.46 -14.86
N VAL A 115 -8.21 -0.60 -15.87
CA VAL A 115 -7.96 -1.06 -17.25
C VAL A 115 -6.66 -1.87 -17.32
N VAL A 116 -5.60 -1.43 -16.65
CA VAL A 116 -4.34 -2.18 -16.56
C VAL A 116 -4.51 -3.49 -15.76
N GLY A 117 -5.31 -3.45 -14.69
CA GLY A 117 -5.60 -4.56 -13.80
C GLY A 117 -6.53 -5.63 -14.37
N LEU A 118 -7.16 -5.39 -15.53
CA LEU A 118 -8.01 -6.38 -16.23
C LEU A 118 -7.33 -7.74 -16.44
N VAL A 119 -6.01 -7.76 -16.65
CA VAL A 119 -5.27 -9.03 -16.73
C VAL A 119 -5.39 -9.81 -15.41
N GLY A 120 -5.26 -9.13 -14.27
CA GLY A 120 -5.48 -9.70 -12.95
C GLY A 120 -6.92 -10.15 -12.74
N VAL A 121 -7.90 -9.38 -13.20
CA VAL A 121 -9.33 -9.77 -13.16
C VAL A 121 -9.55 -11.09 -13.92
N VAL A 122 -8.97 -11.23 -15.10
CA VAL A 122 -9.05 -12.47 -15.89
C VAL A 122 -8.42 -13.64 -15.12
N LEU A 123 -7.25 -13.46 -14.51
CA LEU A 123 -6.62 -14.48 -13.68
C LEU A 123 -7.49 -14.88 -12.47
N ASP A 124 -8.07 -13.90 -11.76
CA ASP A 124 -8.97 -14.12 -10.62
C ASP A 124 -10.25 -14.86 -11.07
N LEU A 125 -10.78 -14.58 -12.26
CA LEU A 125 -11.92 -15.30 -12.85
C LEU A 125 -11.61 -16.78 -13.11
N PHE A 126 -10.39 -17.09 -13.54
CA PHE A 126 -9.88 -18.46 -13.70
C PHE A 126 -9.48 -19.12 -12.37
N GLY A 127 -9.65 -18.44 -11.24
CA GLY A 127 -9.36 -18.97 -9.90
C GLY A 127 -7.89 -18.92 -9.51
N LEU A 128 -7.05 -18.18 -10.25
CA LEU A 128 -5.66 -17.90 -9.87
C LEU A 128 -5.64 -16.75 -8.86
N ASP A 129 -6.07 -17.04 -7.64
CA ASP A 129 -6.16 -16.09 -6.53
C ASP A 129 -4.77 -15.84 -5.91
N ILE A 130 -3.91 -15.12 -6.65
CA ILE A 130 -2.59 -14.73 -6.16
C ILE A 130 -2.78 -13.64 -5.09
N ARG A 131 -2.12 -13.80 -3.95
CA ARG A 131 -2.25 -12.87 -2.82
C ARG A 131 -1.72 -11.48 -3.22
N LYS A 132 -2.55 -10.46 -3.05
CA LYS A 132 -2.21 -9.05 -3.27
C LYS A 132 -1.96 -8.35 -1.93
N LYS A 133 -1.50 -7.10 -1.95
CA LYS A 133 -1.21 -6.27 -0.79
C LYS A 133 -2.00 -4.99 -0.85
N MET A 134 -2.47 -4.53 0.31
CA MET A 134 -3.08 -3.22 0.52
C MET A 134 -2.33 -2.52 1.63
N ARG A 135 -2.03 -1.23 1.44
CA ARG A 135 -1.28 -0.44 2.42
C ARG A 135 -2.16 0.64 3.03
N ILE A 136 -2.03 0.81 4.33
CA ILE A 136 -2.73 1.87 5.06
C ILE A 136 -1.76 2.65 5.95
N CYS A 137 -2.01 3.95 6.06
CA CYS A 137 -1.30 4.82 7.00
C CYS A 137 -2.33 5.44 7.93
N ILE A 138 -2.22 5.19 9.24
CA ILE A 138 -3.24 5.59 10.21
C ILE A 138 -2.81 6.88 10.90
N ILE A 139 -3.71 7.84 10.99
CA ILE A 139 -3.49 9.13 11.63
C ILE A 139 -4.53 9.34 12.72
N ILE A 140 -4.06 9.36 13.96
CA ILE A 140 -4.84 9.68 15.15
C ILE A 140 -4.86 11.19 15.33
N LEU A 141 -6.04 11.78 15.25
CA LEU A 141 -6.21 13.21 15.52
C LEU A 141 -6.20 13.49 17.02
N ARG A 142 -5.90 14.74 17.37
CA ARG A 142 -6.02 15.26 18.73
C ARG A 142 -7.21 16.19 18.85
N ASP A 143 -7.83 16.19 20.02
CA ASP A 143 -8.89 17.13 20.38
C ASP A 143 -8.36 18.57 20.52
N GLU A 144 -9.27 19.51 20.79
CA GLU A 144 -8.95 20.92 20.98
C GLU A 144 -8.03 21.19 22.19
N ASN A 145 -7.95 20.25 23.15
CA ASN A 145 -7.08 20.31 24.32
C ASN A 145 -5.72 19.63 24.08
N GLY A 146 -5.46 19.14 22.87
CA GLY A 146 -4.25 18.39 22.53
C GLY A 146 -4.21 16.96 23.05
N ARG A 147 -5.35 16.42 23.52
CA ARG A 147 -5.48 15.01 23.92
C ARG A 147 -5.72 14.16 22.69
N GLU A 148 -5.08 13.00 22.66
CA GLU A 148 -5.27 12.01 21.60
C GLU A 148 -6.68 11.45 21.69
N LEU A 149 -7.37 11.33 20.55
CA LEU A 149 -8.74 10.79 20.54
C LEU A 149 -8.78 9.30 20.86
N THR A 150 -7.71 8.59 20.53
CA THR A 150 -7.51 7.17 20.84
C THR A 150 -6.01 6.88 20.90
N THR A 151 -5.63 5.64 21.21
CA THR A 151 -4.22 5.21 21.22
C THR A 151 -4.02 4.11 20.17
N PRO A 152 -2.79 3.90 19.66
CA PRO A 152 -2.50 2.78 18.76
C PRO A 152 -2.95 1.43 19.34
N ALA A 153 -2.77 1.23 20.65
CA ALA A 153 -3.18 0.00 21.34
C ALA A 153 -4.70 -0.22 21.31
N ASN A 154 -5.50 0.85 21.42
CA ASN A 154 -6.96 0.74 21.33
C ASN A 154 -7.45 0.49 19.89
N LEU A 155 -6.68 0.92 18.88
CA LEU A 155 -6.98 0.65 17.48
C LEU A 155 -6.55 -0.77 17.05
N GLN A 156 -5.58 -1.37 17.73
CA GLN A 156 -4.99 -2.65 17.34
C GLN A 156 -6.02 -3.77 17.12
N PRO A 157 -7.03 -4.00 18.00
CA PRO A 157 -8.03 -5.05 17.76
C PRO A 157 -8.76 -4.86 16.44
N THR A 158 -9.14 -3.61 16.12
CA THR A 158 -9.81 -3.28 14.85
C THR A 158 -8.88 -3.41 13.65
N ILE A 159 -7.60 -3.09 13.81
CA ILE A 159 -6.58 -3.30 12.77
C ILE A 159 -6.43 -4.80 12.49
N ASP A 160 -6.34 -5.61 13.54
CA ASP A 160 -6.21 -7.07 13.44
C ASP A 160 -7.47 -7.67 12.78
N ASP A 161 -8.67 -7.24 13.20
CA ASP A 161 -9.93 -7.63 12.57
C ASP A 161 -9.94 -7.26 11.07
N ALA A 162 -9.48 -6.06 10.71
CA ALA A 162 -9.41 -5.65 9.31
C ALA A 162 -8.38 -6.48 8.52
N ILE A 163 -7.22 -6.81 9.11
CA ILE A 163 -6.22 -7.69 8.49
C ILE A 163 -6.84 -9.05 8.20
N ASP A 164 -7.56 -9.63 9.16
CA ASP A 164 -8.19 -10.93 9.04
C ASP A 164 -9.31 -10.93 7.99
N VAL A 165 -10.19 -9.93 8.02
CA VAL A 165 -11.26 -9.78 7.03
C VAL A 165 -10.69 -9.66 5.61
N TRP A 166 -9.69 -8.81 5.37
CA TRP A 166 -9.13 -8.64 4.03
C TRP A 166 -8.34 -9.87 3.56
N ARG A 167 -7.68 -10.58 4.47
CA ARG A 167 -7.03 -11.86 4.19
C ARG A 167 -8.05 -12.91 3.79
N ASP A 168 -9.13 -13.06 4.56
CA ASP A 168 -10.04 -14.19 4.42
C ASP A 168 -11.10 -13.93 3.32
N ALA A 169 -11.63 -12.72 3.25
CA ALA A 169 -12.67 -12.34 2.28
C ALA A 169 -12.12 -12.08 0.88
N ALA A 170 -10.89 -11.56 0.77
CA ALA A 170 -10.33 -11.09 -0.50
C ALA A 170 -8.91 -11.61 -0.84
N ASN A 171 -8.28 -12.40 0.03
CA ASN A 171 -6.88 -12.84 -0.11
C ASN A 171 -5.93 -11.65 -0.38
N VAL A 172 -6.12 -10.59 0.41
CA VAL A 172 -5.31 -9.39 0.40
C VAL A 172 -4.58 -9.27 1.73
N ARG A 173 -3.25 -9.11 1.69
CA ARG A 173 -2.44 -8.80 2.86
C ARG A 173 -2.55 -7.31 3.15
N LEU A 174 -3.26 -6.95 4.20
CA LEU A 174 -3.30 -5.58 4.71
C LEU A 174 -1.99 -5.28 5.48
N ILE A 175 -1.33 -4.19 5.13
CA ILE A 175 -0.06 -3.73 5.71
C ILE A 175 -0.29 -2.34 6.29
N VAL A 176 -0.07 -2.20 7.60
CA VAL A 176 -0.03 -0.90 8.26
C VAL A 176 1.37 -0.34 8.09
N GLU A 177 1.53 0.72 7.30
CA GLU A 177 2.82 1.35 7.06
C GLU A 177 3.33 2.06 8.32
N ASP A 178 2.45 2.85 8.95
CA ASP A 178 2.74 3.57 10.19
C ASP A 178 1.43 4.03 10.87
N ILE A 179 1.53 4.36 12.17
CA ILE A 179 0.46 4.95 12.99
C ILE A 179 0.97 6.24 13.60
N HIS A 180 0.53 7.38 13.07
CA HIS A 180 0.93 8.69 13.55
C HIS A 180 -0.11 9.30 14.48
N THR A 181 0.36 10.15 15.39
CA THR A 181 -0.51 11.04 16.15
C THR A 181 -0.16 12.47 15.81
N VAL A 182 -1.17 13.25 15.39
CA VAL A 182 -0.94 14.63 14.92
C VAL A 182 -0.48 15.51 16.08
N ILE A 183 0.54 16.34 15.85
CA ILE A 183 1.00 17.35 16.80
C ILE A 183 -0.08 18.45 16.93
N PRO A 184 -0.46 18.85 18.16
CA PRO A 184 -1.48 19.87 18.36
C PRO A 184 -0.98 21.22 17.81
N GLY A 185 -1.69 21.80 16.84
CA GLY A 185 -1.29 23.08 16.27
C GLY A 185 -2.26 23.73 15.28
N ALA A 186 -3.10 22.97 14.56
CA ALA A 186 -3.99 23.57 13.55
C ALA A 186 -5.27 22.78 13.22
N LEU A 187 -5.59 21.71 13.96
CA LEU A 187 -6.80 20.93 13.69
C LEU A 187 -8.04 21.74 14.06
N ARG A 188 -8.91 21.96 13.07
CA ARG A 188 -10.19 22.65 13.28
C ARG A 188 -11.23 21.64 13.75
N LYS A 189 -12.21 22.10 14.52
CA LYS A 189 -13.34 21.28 14.98
C LYS A 189 -14.01 20.47 13.85
N ARG A 190 -14.09 21.04 12.63
CA ARG A 190 -14.65 20.36 11.43
C ARG A 190 -13.84 19.15 10.95
N ASN A 191 -12.56 19.04 11.28
CA ASN A 191 -11.75 17.85 10.99
C ASN A 191 -11.92 16.77 12.06
N LEU A 192 -12.45 17.12 13.24
CA LEU A 192 -12.74 16.18 14.33
C LEU A 192 -14.16 15.64 14.25
N ASP A 193 -15.11 16.49 13.85
CA ASP A 193 -16.53 16.15 13.70
C ASP A 193 -16.88 16.22 12.21
N VAL A 194 -16.79 15.10 11.50
CA VAL A 194 -16.97 15.06 10.05
C VAL A 194 -18.40 14.68 9.67
N GLU A 195 -18.89 15.25 8.58
CA GLU A 195 -20.13 14.82 7.95
C GLU A 195 -19.88 13.57 7.09
N CYS A 196 -20.94 12.79 6.83
CA CYS A 196 -20.91 11.69 5.87
C CYS A 196 -21.92 11.91 4.73
N ASP A 197 -21.93 11.03 3.73
CA ASP A 197 -22.75 11.14 2.52
C ASP A 197 -22.44 12.41 1.71
N ILE A 198 -23.47 13.14 1.25
CA ILE A 198 -23.31 14.39 0.48
C ILE A 198 -22.55 15.44 1.31
N GLY A 199 -22.73 15.44 2.63
CA GLY A 199 -22.00 16.31 3.55
C GLY A 199 -20.50 16.08 3.50
N ALA A 200 -20.05 14.82 3.46
CA ALA A 200 -18.63 14.49 3.30
C ALA A 200 -18.05 15.04 2.01
N TRP A 201 -18.79 14.95 0.90
CA TRP A 201 -18.30 15.49 -0.38
C TRP A 201 -18.15 17.01 -0.30
N THR A 202 -19.12 17.71 0.28
CA THR A 202 -19.02 19.17 0.45
C THR A 202 -17.89 19.58 1.37
N ASP A 203 -17.68 18.86 2.48
CA ASP A 203 -16.59 19.14 3.41
C ASP A 203 -15.21 18.87 2.78
N ASP A 204 -15.11 17.83 1.94
CA ASP A 204 -13.86 17.48 1.25
C ASP A 204 -13.44 18.52 0.20
N VAL A 205 -14.40 19.11 -0.51
CA VAL A 205 -14.13 20.19 -1.47
C VAL A 205 -13.71 21.47 -0.74
N LEU A 206 -14.12 21.63 0.52
CA LEU A 206 -13.82 22.81 1.35
C LEU A 206 -12.54 22.62 2.18
N ALA A 207 -12.42 23.40 3.25
CA ALA A 207 -11.23 23.43 4.09
C ALA A 207 -10.96 22.11 4.83
N THR A 208 -11.98 21.28 5.07
CA THR A 208 -11.82 20.02 5.79
C THR A 208 -10.95 19.05 4.98
N GLY A 209 -11.27 18.85 3.69
CA GLY A 209 -10.46 18.00 2.80
C GLY A 209 -9.06 18.57 2.53
N SER A 210 -8.91 19.89 2.39
CA SER A 210 -7.59 20.53 2.30
C SER A 210 -6.72 20.26 3.53
N ASN A 211 -7.30 20.27 4.73
CA ASN A 211 -6.58 19.97 5.96
C ASN A 211 -6.20 18.49 6.03
N PHE A 212 -7.10 17.56 5.67
CA PHE A 212 -6.75 16.14 5.61
C PHE A 212 -5.65 15.87 4.59
N GLU A 213 -5.67 16.54 3.45
CA GLU A 213 -4.60 16.47 2.46
C GLU A 213 -3.25 16.92 3.04
N LEU A 214 -3.22 18.06 3.73
CA LEU A 214 -2.01 18.56 4.39
C LEU A 214 -1.47 17.58 5.42
N ILE A 215 -2.35 17.06 6.29
CA ILE A 215 -1.97 16.13 7.34
C ILE A 215 -1.46 14.83 6.72
N ALA A 216 -2.15 14.28 5.73
CA ALA A 216 -1.71 13.09 5.01
C ALA A 216 -0.33 13.29 4.35
N ASN A 217 -0.09 14.44 3.73
CA ASN A 217 1.19 14.73 3.08
C ASN A 217 2.32 14.99 4.09
N THR A 218 1.99 15.43 5.30
CA THR A 218 2.97 15.70 6.36
C THR A 218 3.38 14.42 7.08
N TYR A 219 2.42 13.58 7.47
CA TYR A 219 2.67 12.40 8.28
C TYR A 219 2.88 11.15 7.42
N CYS A 220 2.08 10.94 6.37
CA CYS A 220 2.22 9.81 5.45
C CYS A 220 2.99 10.21 4.17
N PHE A 221 4.10 10.94 4.32
CA PHE A 221 4.90 11.52 3.23
C PHE A 221 5.38 10.45 2.23
N ASP A 222 5.83 9.31 2.75
CA ASP A 222 6.34 8.17 2.01
C ASP A 222 5.31 7.51 1.06
N GLY A 223 4.04 7.92 1.14
CA GLY A 223 2.95 7.49 0.27
C GLY A 223 2.52 8.52 -0.77
N VAL A 224 3.02 9.76 -0.73
CA VAL A 224 2.49 10.88 -1.54
C VAL A 224 2.64 10.62 -3.04
N GLY A 225 3.82 10.20 -3.50
CA GLY A 225 4.06 9.88 -4.91
C GLY A 225 3.17 8.73 -5.40
N ARG A 226 3.00 7.69 -4.58
CA ARG A 226 2.11 6.57 -4.90
C ARG A 226 0.64 6.98 -4.95
N ARG A 227 0.19 7.84 -4.04
CA ARG A 227 -1.18 8.41 -4.10
C ARG A 227 -1.37 9.27 -5.34
N LEU A 228 -0.37 10.05 -5.74
CA LEU A 228 -0.44 10.85 -6.96
C LEU A 228 -0.42 10.01 -8.24
N LEU A 229 0.37 8.93 -8.30
CA LEU A 229 0.45 8.03 -9.46
C LEU A 229 -0.64 6.95 -9.46
N GLY A 230 -1.28 6.71 -8.32
CA GLY A 230 -2.27 5.66 -8.08
C GLY A 230 -1.72 4.27 -7.84
N PHE A 231 -0.46 3.99 -8.18
CA PHE A 231 0.06 2.63 -8.10
C PHE A 231 0.47 2.25 -6.67
N ALA A 232 -0.15 1.20 -6.12
CA ALA A 232 0.07 0.76 -4.74
C ALA A 232 -0.12 1.92 -3.74
N ALA A 233 -1.08 2.79 -4.04
CA ALA A 233 -1.37 3.99 -3.28
C ALA A 233 -1.87 3.61 -1.87
N PRO A 234 -1.19 4.02 -0.79
CA PRO A 234 -1.69 3.76 0.55
C PRO A 234 -2.99 4.53 0.80
N ILE A 235 -3.93 3.90 1.51
CA ILE A 235 -5.16 4.55 1.97
C ILE A 235 -4.88 5.18 3.34
N VAL A 236 -5.13 6.48 3.47
CA VAL A 236 -4.92 7.19 4.74
C VAL A 236 -6.16 7.04 5.61
N VAL A 237 -6.00 6.56 6.83
CA VAL A 237 -7.11 6.34 7.77
C VAL A 237 -7.04 7.41 8.84
N PHE A 238 -8.04 8.30 8.89
CA PHE A 238 -8.14 9.31 9.95
C PHE A 238 -9.05 8.80 11.07
N ALA A 239 -8.50 8.66 12.27
CA ALA A 239 -9.30 8.46 13.48
C ALA A 239 -9.79 9.82 13.97
N VAL A 240 -11.08 10.09 13.76
CA VAL A 240 -11.77 11.35 14.07
C VAL A 240 -12.63 11.19 15.33
N ARG A 241 -13.15 12.30 15.88
CA ARG A 241 -13.92 12.26 17.13
C ARG A 241 -15.32 11.72 16.91
N ASP A 242 -16.00 12.26 15.91
CA ASP A 242 -17.39 11.94 15.60
C ASP A 242 -17.60 11.97 14.09
N ILE A 243 -18.45 11.08 13.61
CA ILE A 243 -18.90 11.01 12.23
C ILE A 243 -20.43 11.07 12.30
N LYS A 244 -21.04 12.18 11.87
CA LYS A 244 -22.44 12.46 12.17
C LYS A 244 -23.38 11.31 11.76
N GLY A 245 -23.92 10.60 12.77
CA GLY A 245 -24.88 9.51 12.58
C GLY A 245 -24.29 8.21 12.00
N LYS A 246 -22.97 8.08 11.94
CA LYS A 246 -22.22 6.95 11.38
C LYS A 246 -21.00 6.64 12.27
N ARG A 247 -20.29 5.57 11.95
CA ARG A 247 -19.05 5.15 12.65
C ARG A 247 -17.80 5.17 11.75
N GLY A 248 -18.02 5.39 10.47
CA GLY A 248 -17.00 5.50 9.44
C GLY A 248 -17.55 6.31 8.26
N CYS A 249 -16.64 6.84 7.44
CA CYS A 249 -17.01 7.44 6.18
C CYS A 249 -15.89 7.33 5.15
N SER A 250 -16.29 7.17 3.88
CA SER A 250 -15.40 7.12 2.74
C SER A 250 -16.07 7.80 1.55
N LEU A 251 -15.30 8.60 0.81
CA LEU A 251 -15.75 9.15 -0.48
C LEU A 251 -15.46 8.19 -1.64
N GLY A 252 -15.07 6.95 -1.32
CA GLY A 252 -14.68 5.95 -2.29
C GLY A 252 -13.56 6.47 -3.18
N LEU A 253 -13.79 6.44 -4.49
CA LEU A 253 -12.80 6.73 -5.53
C LEU A 253 -12.38 8.20 -5.59
N PHE A 254 -13.13 9.10 -4.95
CA PHE A 254 -12.84 10.53 -4.99
C PHE A 254 -11.76 10.93 -3.98
N SER A 255 -11.46 10.09 -2.99
CA SER A 255 -10.46 10.33 -1.96
C SER A 255 -9.47 9.18 -1.81
N ASP A 256 -8.24 9.50 -1.37
CA ASP A 256 -7.23 8.52 -0.99
C ASP A 256 -7.23 8.23 0.51
N TYR A 257 -8.31 8.61 1.20
CA TYR A 257 -8.43 8.52 2.63
C TYR A 257 -9.84 8.10 3.04
N VAL A 258 -9.94 7.58 4.26
CA VAL A 258 -11.19 7.22 4.94
C VAL A 258 -11.16 7.79 6.36
N THR A 259 -12.33 7.98 6.96
CA THR A 259 -12.47 8.40 8.35
C THR A 259 -13.13 7.29 9.17
N ILE A 260 -12.65 7.08 10.39
CA ILE A 260 -13.24 6.17 11.37
C ILE A 260 -13.42 6.88 12.70
N GLU A 261 -14.48 6.53 13.43
CA GLU A 261 -14.71 7.08 14.77
C GLU A 261 -13.70 6.49 15.77
N ALA A 262 -12.92 7.35 16.42
CA ALA A 262 -11.87 6.93 17.35
C ALA A 262 -12.41 6.17 18.58
N GLY A 263 -13.62 6.52 19.02
CA GLY A 263 -14.29 5.86 20.14
C GLY A 263 -14.96 4.52 19.80
N ASN A 264 -15.24 4.27 18.51
CA ASN A 264 -15.83 3.03 18.01
C ASN A 264 -15.28 2.68 16.61
N PRO A 265 -14.01 2.27 16.51
CA PRO A 265 -13.30 2.16 15.24
C PRO A 265 -13.69 0.94 14.38
N GLY A 266 -14.64 0.11 14.81
CA GLY A 266 -15.01 -1.18 14.20
C GLY A 266 -15.52 -1.14 12.74
N CYS A 267 -15.50 0.02 12.09
CA CYS A 267 -15.82 0.19 10.68
C CYS A 267 -14.60 0.20 9.76
N LEU A 268 -13.37 0.06 10.28
CA LEU A 268 -12.15 0.16 9.46
C LEU A 268 -12.20 -0.72 8.20
N ALA A 269 -12.49 -2.03 8.34
CA ALA A 269 -12.52 -2.94 7.20
C ALA A 269 -13.57 -2.53 6.15
N HIS A 270 -14.74 -2.07 6.62
CA HIS A 270 -15.86 -1.62 5.81
C HIS A 270 -15.53 -0.34 5.02
N GLU A 271 -14.91 0.65 5.67
CA GLU A 271 -14.52 1.91 5.01
C GLU A 271 -13.40 1.71 3.99
N LEU A 272 -12.45 0.82 4.28
CA LEU A 272 -11.47 0.36 3.29
C LEU A 272 -12.17 -0.31 2.11
N GLY A 273 -13.28 -1.02 2.35
CA GLY A 273 -14.13 -1.60 1.30
C GLY A 273 -14.64 -0.52 0.35
N HIS A 274 -15.21 0.57 0.88
CA HIS A 274 -15.66 1.69 0.08
C HIS A 274 -14.54 2.35 -0.74
N ALA A 275 -13.34 2.50 -0.18
CA ALA A 275 -12.20 3.09 -0.88
C ALA A 275 -11.76 2.26 -2.11
N ASN A 276 -12.04 0.95 -2.12
CA ASN A 276 -11.62 0.02 -3.18
C ASN A 276 -12.75 -0.35 -4.17
N TYR A 277 -13.96 0.17 -3.97
CA TYR A 277 -15.15 -0.37 -4.61
C TYR A 277 -15.83 0.64 -5.55
N LEU A 278 -16.03 0.23 -6.81
CA LEU A 278 -16.51 1.08 -7.90
C LEU A 278 -18.01 0.96 -8.18
N TYR A 279 -18.74 0.15 -7.42
CA TYR A 279 -20.12 -0.21 -7.80
C TYR A 279 -21.16 0.81 -7.31
N TRP A 280 -22.16 1.08 -8.15
CA TRP A 280 -23.23 2.06 -7.90
C TRP A 280 -24.10 1.73 -6.68
N LYS A 281 -24.20 0.45 -6.31
CA LYS A 281 -24.79 0.02 -5.03
C LYS A 281 -23.67 -0.15 -4.00
N GLN A 282 -23.43 0.92 -3.23
CA GLN A 282 -22.35 0.97 -2.24
C GLN A 282 -22.53 -0.02 -1.08
N HIS A 283 -23.78 -0.38 -0.77
CA HIS A 283 -24.10 -1.30 0.31
C HIS A 283 -24.81 -2.57 -0.17
N HIS A 284 -24.49 -3.70 0.46
CA HIS A 284 -25.19 -4.97 0.30
C HIS A 284 -26.28 -5.12 1.37
N ASP A 285 -27.29 -5.94 1.10
CA ASP A 285 -28.44 -6.12 2.02
C ASP A 285 -28.20 -7.26 3.04
N ASP A 286 -27.24 -8.14 2.77
CA ASP A 286 -26.85 -9.23 3.68
C ASP A 286 -25.99 -8.69 4.85
N PRO A 287 -26.40 -8.89 6.12
CA PRO A 287 -25.66 -8.42 7.29
C PRO A 287 -24.26 -9.02 7.46
N ASN A 288 -23.98 -10.19 6.87
CA ASN A 288 -22.66 -10.81 6.92
C ASN A 288 -21.71 -10.25 5.87
N ASN A 289 -22.23 -9.55 4.87
CA ASN A 289 -21.41 -8.95 3.82
C ASN A 289 -20.62 -7.76 4.38
N LEU A 290 -19.33 -7.70 4.06
CA LEU A 290 -18.45 -6.61 4.44
C LEU A 290 -19.00 -5.25 4.03
N MET A 291 -19.73 -5.17 2.91
CA MET A 291 -20.35 -3.95 2.42
C MET A 291 -21.78 -3.75 2.94
N HIS A 292 -22.22 -4.42 4.02
CA HIS A 292 -23.53 -4.14 4.60
C HIS A 292 -23.61 -2.70 5.13
N SER A 293 -24.81 -2.10 5.14
CA SER A 293 -25.03 -0.73 5.64
C SER A 293 -24.62 -0.48 7.11
N SER A 294 -24.39 -1.56 7.87
CA SER A 294 -23.79 -1.55 9.19
C SER A 294 -22.46 -2.30 9.17
N CYS A 295 -21.45 -1.74 9.83
CA CYS A 295 -20.16 -2.39 9.99
C CYS A 295 -20.25 -3.67 10.83
N GLY A 296 -19.39 -4.64 10.52
CA GLY A 296 -19.29 -5.92 11.24
C GLY A 296 -19.41 -7.15 10.33
N GLY A 297 -19.85 -6.98 9.08
CA GLY A 297 -19.79 -8.04 8.08
C GLY A 297 -18.35 -8.36 7.68
N THR A 298 -18.09 -9.61 7.32
CA THR A 298 -16.75 -10.13 7.03
C THR A 298 -16.66 -10.84 5.68
N GLU A 299 -17.78 -11.00 4.97
CA GLU A 299 -17.85 -11.77 3.74
C GLU A 299 -17.90 -10.89 2.49
N LEU A 300 -17.40 -11.40 1.37
CA LEU A 300 -17.51 -10.74 0.07
C LEU A 300 -17.99 -11.75 -0.97
N GLU A 301 -18.95 -11.34 -1.79
CA GLU A 301 -19.34 -12.09 -2.96
C GLU A 301 -18.16 -12.14 -3.95
N LYS A 302 -18.09 -13.21 -4.76
CA LYS A 302 -16.96 -13.44 -5.67
C LYS A 302 -16.68 -12.23 -6.57
N TRP A 303 -17.71 -11.57 -7.08
CA TRP A 303 -17.53 -10.40 -7.93
C TRP A 303 -17.10 -9.16 -7.14
N GLN A 304 -17.56 -8.97 -5.89
CA GLN A 304 -17.10 -7.87 -5.03
C GLN A 304 -15.61 -8.01 -4.75
N ARG A 305 -15.16 -9.23 -4.41
CA ARG A 305 -13.75 -9.57 -4.26
C ARG A 305 -12.94 -9.18 -5.50
N ILE A 306 -13.37 -9.60 -6.69
CA ILE A 306 -12.66 -9.31 -7.95
C ILE A 306 -12.56 -7.81 -8.19
N ILE A 307 -13.66 -7.07 -8.04
CA ILE A 307 -13.69 -5.62 -8.25
C ILE A 307 -12.79 -4.90 -7.24
N MET A 308 -12.83 -5.29 -5.97
CA MET A 308 -12.00 -4.65 -4.94
C MET A 308 -10.52 -4.91 -5.19
N ARG A 309 -10.14 -6.16 -5.49
CA ARG A 309 -8.76 -6.56 -5.81
C ARG A 309 -8.18 -5.87 -7.05
N ASP A 310 -9.02 -5.26 -7.88
CA ASP A 310 -8.65 -4.51 -9.07
C ASP A 310 -8.51 -3.00 -8.81
N SER A 311 -8.67 -2.54 -7.56
CA SER A 311 -8.43 -1.14 -7.20
C SER A 311 -6.95 -0.77 -7.28
N ARG A 312 -6.66 0.51 -7.56
CA ARG A 312 -5.30 1.06 -7.57
C ARG A 312 -4.54 0.90 -6.24
N HIS A 313 -5.27 0.74 -5.14
CA HIS A 313 -4.72 0.55 -3.79
C HIS A 313 -4.28 -0.89 -3.51
N ILE A 314 -4.75 -1.87 -4.30
CA ILE A 314 -4.50 -3.31 -4.10
C ILE A 314 -3.65 -3.84 -5.25
N THR A 315 -2.37 -4.09 -4.98
CA THR A 315 -1.39 -4.51 -6.00
C THR A 315 -0.62 -5.74 -5.56
N TYR A 316 0.20 -6.31 -6.45
CA TYR A 316 1.05 -7.46 -6.10
C TYR A 316 2.29 -7.07 -5.30
N ILE A 317 2.66 -5.79 -5.32
CA ILE A 317 3.90 -5.30 -4.73
C ILE A 317 3.66 -4.60 -3.42
#